data_AF-A0A535PA74-F1
#
_entry.id   AF-A0A535PA74-F1
#
_cell.length_a   1.000
_cell.length_b   1.000
_cell.length_c   1.000
_cell.angle_alpha   90.00
_cell.angle_beta   90.00
_cell.angle_gamma   90.00
#
_symmetry.space_group_name_H-M   'P 1'
#
loop_
_entity.id
_entity.type
_entity.pdbx_description
1 polymer ?
#
loop_
_entity_poly.entity_id
_entity_poly.type
_entity_poly.pdbx_seq_one_letter_code
_entity_poly.pdbx_strand_id
1 'polypeptide(L)'
;LSGAARHAAYAAAQAAAVAHVAAHELGAAAYAIKAARAAAPDGEGENSGRLECRWQREQLPDAIRELVLDDQRLRNDICWSVFDC
;
A
#
# COMPACT_ATOMS: atom_id res chain seq x y z
N LEU A 1 10.89 -0.69 -16.35
CA LEU A 1 9.60 -1.26 -15.89
C LEU A 1 8.53 -0.19 -16.00
N SER A 2 7.32 -0.53 -16.47
CA SER A 2 6.13 0.33 -16.48
C SER A 2 4.93 -0.40 -15.83
N GLY A 3 3.86 0.33 -15.50
CA GLY A 3 2.62 -0.24 -14.96
C GLY A 3 2.81 -1.01 -13.65
N ALA A 4 2.09 -2.12 -13.51
CA ALA A 4 2.06 -2.96 -12.29
C ALA A 4 3.45 -3.41 -11.83
N ALA A 5 4.27 -3.92 -12.76
CA ALA A 5 5.60 -4.44 -12.44
C ALA A 5 6.53 -3.37 -11.84
N ARG A 6 6.41 -2.11 -12.28
CA ARG A 6 7.15 -0.99 -11.69
C ARG A 6 6.70 -0.72 -10.25
N HIS A 7 5.39 -0.70 -10.01
CA HIS A 7 4.86 -0.43 -8.67
C HIS A 7 5.17 -1.55 -7.69
N ALA A 8 5.10 -2.81 -8.13
CA ALA A 8 5.53 -3.95 -7.33
C ALA A 8 7.01 -3.86 -6.94
N ALA A 9 7.88 -3.46 -7.87
CA ALA A 9 9.30 -3.25 -7.58
C ALA A 9 9.52 -2.13 -6.54
N TYR A 10 8.77 -1.02 -6.62
CA TYR A 10 8.84 0.03 -5.61
C TYR A 10 8.34 -0.43 -4.24
N ALA A 11 7.25 -1.21 -4.20
CA ALA A 11 6.75 -1.78 -2.95
C ALA A 11 7.80 -2.66 -2.27
N ALA A 12 8.40 -3.60 -3.02
CA ALA A 12 9.43 -4.49 -2.50
C ALA A 12 10.68 -3.73 -2.03
N ALA A 13 11.14 -2.75 -2.81
CA ALA A 13 12.30 -1.94 -2.45
C ALA A 13 12.07 -1.15 -1.15
N GLN A 14 10.88 -0.58 -0.97
CA GLN A 14 10.56 0.16 0.25
C GLN A 14 10.43 -0.78 1.46
N ALA A 15 9.82 -1.95 1.31
CA ALA A 15 9.75 -2.96 2.37
C ALA A 15 11.15 -3.38 2.84
N ALA A 16 12.10 -3.58 1.91
CA ALA A 16 13.48 -3.91 2.25
C ALA A 16 14.23 -2.77 2.99
N ALA A 17 13.81 -1.51 2.77
CA ALA A 17 14.44 -0.33 3.36
C ALA A 17 13.88 0.06 4.75
N VAL A 18 12.81 -0.60 5.23
CA VAL A 18 12.15 -0.27 6.52
C VAL A 18 13.13 -0.28 7.70
N ALA A 19 14.12 -1.18 7.69
CA ALA A 19 15.14 -1.26 8.75
C ALA A 19 15.99 0.03 8.88
N HIS A 20 16.06 0.86 7.83
CA HIS A 20 16.77 2.14 7.86
C HIS A 20 15.84 3.33 8.18
N VAL A 21 14.58 3.27 7.77
CA VAL A 21 13.59 4.34 8.00
C VAL A 21 12.20 3.69 8.15
N ALA A 22 11.66 3.70 9.37
CA ALA A 22 10.34 3.09 9.67
C ALA A 22 9.22 3.63 8.76
N ALA A 23 9.27 4.93 8.41
CA ALA A 23 8.28 5.57 7.53
C ALA A 23 8.19 4.96 6.11
N HIS A 24 9.14 4.10 5.70
CA HIS A 24 9.09 3.41 4.41
C HIS A 24 8.08 2.25 4.39
N GLU A 25 7.61 1.79 5.55
CA GLU A 25 6.61 0.72 5.64
C GLU A 25 5.28 1.14 4.99
N LEU A 26 4.89 2.41 5.18
CA LEU A 26 3.65 2.95 4.63
C LEU A 26 3.71 3.08 3.11
N GLY A 27 4.84 3.54 2.58
CA GLY A 27 5.00 3.68 1.14
C GLY A 27 5.02 2.31 0.43
N ALA A 28 5.56 1.27 1.07
CA ALA A 28 5.54 -0.09 0.53
C ALA A 28 4.09 -0.58 0.34
N ALA A 29 3.25 -0.40 1.36
CA ALA A 29 1.83 -0.69 1.32
C ALA A 29 1.10 0.10 0.21
N ALA A 30 1.36 1.42 0.13
CA ALA A 30 0.75 2.29 -0.87
C ALA A 30 1.13 1.89 -2.32
N TYR A 31 2.39 1.52 -2.55
CA TYR A 31 2.83 1.06 -3.87
C TYR A 31 2.30 -0.33 -4.23
N ALA A 32 2.11 -1.22 -3.27
CA ALA A 32 1.45 -2.51 -3.49
C ALA A 32 0.00 -2.29 -3.96
N ILE A 33 -0.73 -1.37 -3.34
CA ILE A 33 -2.08 -0.98 -3.81
C ILE A 33 -2.03 -0.45 -5.25
N LYS A 34 -1.09 0.44 -5.59
CA LYS A 34 -0.93 0.93 -6.97
C LYS A 34 -0.56 -0.16 -7.96
N ALA A 35 0.19 -1.17 -7.52
CA ALA A 35 0.50 -2.35 -8.33
C ALA A 35 -0.77 -3.17 -8.60
N ALA A 36 -1.60 -3.39 -7.58
CA ALA A 36 -2.90 -4.07 -7.74
C ALA A 36 -3.84 -3.30 -8.68
N ARG A 37 -3.95 -1.98 -8.53
CA ARG A 37 -4.76 -1.14 -9.44
C ARG A 37 -4.29 -1.24 -10.89
N ALA A 38 -2.97 -1.24 -11.11
CA ALA A 38 -2.38 -1.28 -12.44
C ALA A 38 -2.35 -2.70 -13.07
N ALA A 39 -2.55 -3.75 -12.26
CA ALA A 39 -2.65 -5.13 -12.73
C ALA A 39 -4.09 -5.56 -13.02
N ALA A 40 -5.07 -4.78 -12.54
CA ALA A 40 -6.48 -5.06 -12.72
C ALA A 40 -6.94 -4.88 -14.18
N PRO A 41 -8.00 -5.58 -14.60
CA PRO A 41 -8.69 -5.29 -15.85
C PRO A 41 -9.15 -3.82 -15.95
N ASP A 42 -9.35 -3.35 -17.18
CA ASP A 42 -9.82 -1.99 -17.43
C ASP A 42 -11.14 -1.72 -16.71
N GLY A 43 -11.18 -0.62 -15.95
CA GLY A 43 -12.34 -0.23 -15.13
C GLY A 43 -12.41 -0.87 -13.74
N GLU A 44 -11.58 -1.86 -13.42
CA GLU A 44 -11.59 -2.55 -12.12
C GLU A 44 -10.52 -2.05 -11.13
N GLY A 45 -9.58 -1.20 -11.59
CA GLY A 45 -8.43 -0.76 -10.81
C GLY A 45 -8.77 -0.24 -9.41
N GLU A 46 -9.77 0.64 -9.26
CA GLU A 46 -10.17 1.17 -7.96
C GLU A 46 -10.68 0.07 -7.01
N ASN A 47 -11.47 -0.89 -7.52
CA ASN A 47 -11.98 -1.98 -6.71
C ASN A 47 -10.85 -2.92 -6.27
N SER A 48 -9.93 -3.28 -7.18
CA SER A 48 -8.75 -4.07 -6.86
C SER A 48 -7.86 -3.38 -5.83
N GLY A 49 -7.71 -2.05 -5.92
CA GLY A 49 -6.98 -1.27 -4.93
C GLY A 49 -7.62 -1.29 -3.54
N ARG A 50 -8.95 -1.20 -3.46
CA ARG A 50 -9.68 -1.30 -2.19
C ARG A 50 -9.60 -2.69 -1.59
N LEU A 51 -9.64 -3.74 -2.42
CA LEU A 51 -9.46 -5.13 -1.97
C LEU A 51 -8.06 -5.35 -1.40
N GLU A 52 -7.03 -4.87 -2.09
CA GLU A 52 -5.65 -4.93 -1.61
C GLU A 52 -5.48 -4.18 -0.28
N CYS A 53 -6.04 -2.97 -0.16
CA CYS A 53 -6.02 -2.19 1.08
C CYS A 53 -6.68 -2.94 2.26
N ARG A 54 -7.85 -3.54 2.06
CA ARG A 54 -8.51 -4.35 3.09
C ARG A 54 -7.69 -5.59 3.45
N TRP A 55 -7.18 -6.31 2.46
CA TRP A 55 -6.34 -7.48 2.68
C TRP A 55 -5.09 -7.13 3.49
N GLN A 56 -4.39 -6.04 3.17
CA GLN A 56 -3.24 -5.57 3.95
C GLN A 56 -3.61 -5.30 5.41
N ARG A 57 -4.77 -4.69 5.69
CA ARG A 57 -5.25 -4.42 7.05
C ARG A 57 -5.60 -5.71 7.81
N GLU A 58 -6.16 -6.70 7.13
CA GLU A 58 -6.46 -8.02 7.72
C GLU A 58 -5.18 -8.75 8.16
N GLN A 59 -4.07 -8.55 7.44
CA GLN A 59 -2.77 -9.14 7.76
C GLN A 59 -2.04 -8.44 8.93
N LEU A 60 -2.54 -7.32 9.45
CA LEU A 60 -1.90 -6.59 10.54
C LEU A 60 -2.03 -7.35 11.88
N PRO A 61 -0.90 -7.60 12.59
CA PRO A 61 -0.92 -8.11 13.95
C PRO A 61 -1.65 -7.14 14.89
N ASP A 62 -2.46 -7.67 15.81
CA ASP A 62 -3.29 -6.88 16.72
C ASP A 62 -2.48 -5.84 17.52
N ALA A 63 -1.25 -6.20 17.92
CA ALA A 63 -0.37 -5.33 18.72
C ALA A 63 0.01 -4.01 18.03
N ILE A 64 -0.02 -3.94 16.70
CA ILE A 64 0.38 -2.76 15.93
C ILE A 64 -0.74 -2.23 15.03
N ARG A 65 -1.89 -2.90 14.98
CA ARG A 65 -2.98 -2.60 14.04
C ARG A 65 -3.43 -1.15 14.15
N GLU A 66 -3.78 -0.68 15.34
CA GLU A 66 -4.23 0.70 15.56
C GLU A 66 -3.17 1.73 15.13
N LEU A 67 -1.91 1.49 15.49
CA LEU A 67 -0.77 2.34 15.12
C LEU A 67 -0.63 2.49 13.60
N VAL A 68 -0.74 1.38 12.86
CA VAL A 68 -0.65 1.39 11.39
C VAL A 68 -1.86 2.06 10.76
N LEU A 69 -3.07 1.81 11.27
CA LEU A 69 -4.30 2.44 10.74
C LEU A 69 -4.30 3.96 10.95
N ASP A 70 -3.83 4.43 12.10
CA ASP A 70 -3.68 5.86 12.37
C ASP A 70 -2.63 6.50 11.46
N ASP A 71 -1.48 5.84 11.23
CA ASP A 71 -0.46 6.36 10.31
C ASP A 71 -0.97 6.39 8.85
N GLN A 72 -1.68 5.35 8.42
CA GLN A 72 -2.37 5.32 7.12
C GLN A 72 -3.33 6.51 6.97
N ARG A 73 -4.13 6.81 8.00
CA ARG A 73 -5.07 7.94 7.99
C ARG A 73 -4.36 9.29 7.96
N LEU A 74 -3.32 9.47 8.78
CA LEU A 74 -2.61 10.74 8.92
C LEU A 74 -1.81 11.12 7.67
N ARG A 75 -1.34 10.13 6.91
CA ARG A 75 -0.46 10.33 5.75
C ARG A 75 -1.08 9.91 4.42
N ASN A 76 -2.40 9.67 4.39
CA ASN A 76 -3.05 9.17 3.18
C ASN A 76 -2.92 10.15 2.00
N ASP A 77 -2.90 11.46 2.30
CA ASP A 77 -2.74 12.53 1.32
C ASP A 77 -1.42 12.41 0.54
N ILE A 78 -0.30 12.18 1.25
CA ILE A 78 1.02 11.97 0.62
C ILE A 78 1.13 10.59 -0.05
N CYS A 79 0.25 9.66 0.31
CA CYS A 79 0.10 8.35 -0.31
C CYS A 79 -1.01 8.29 -1.37
N TRP A 80 -1.43 9.42 -1.94
CA TRP A 80 -2.40 9.48 -3.04
C TRP A 80 -3.79 8.93 -2.70
N SER A 81 -4.21 9.02 -1.44
CA SER A 81 -5.51 8.56 -0.95
C SER A 81 -5.79 7.07 -1.19
N VAL A 82 -4.74 6.26 -1.36
CA VAL A 82 -4.90 4.83 -1.70
C VAL A 82 -5.44 4.00 -0.54
N PHE A 83 -5.38 4.51 0.69
CA PHE A 83 -5.91 3.85 1.89
C PHE A 83 -7.40 4.15 2.17
N ASP A 84 -8.10 4.89 1.30
CA ASP A 84 -9.55 5.10 1.39
C ASP A 84 -10.29 3.84 0.90
N CYS A 85 -10.23 2.82 1.76
CA CYS A 85 -10.99 1.58 1.70
C CYS A 85 -11.88 1.49 2.95
#